data_AF-A0A3S4GHC3-F1
#
_entry.id   AF-A0A3S4GHC3-F1
#
_cell.length_a   1.000
_cell.length_b   1.000
_cell.length_c   1.000
_cell.angle_alpha   90.00
_cell.angle_beta   90.00
_cell.angle_gamma   90.00
#
_symmetry.space_group_name_H-M   'P 1'
#
loop_
_entity.id
_entity.type
_entity.pdbx_description
1 polymer ?
#
loop_
_entity_poly.entity_id
_entity_poly.type
_entity_poly.pdbx_seq_one_letter_code
_entity_poly.pdbx_strand_id
1 'polypeptide(L)' 'MVGHEYVGEVVGIGQEVRGFKIGDRVSGEGHITCGHCRNCRAGRTHLCRNTIGVGVNRPGCFC' A
#
# COMPACT_ATOMS: atom_id res chain seq x y z
N MET A 1 -2.13 15.02 -4.55
CA MET A 1 -1.61 15.20 -3.18
C MET A 1 -0.42 14.29 -3.01
N VAL A 2 0.73 14.85 -2.61
CA VAL A 2 2.02 14.14 -2.50
C VAL A 2 2.19 13.53 -1.10
N GLY A 3 3.28 12.80 -0.89
CA GLY A 3 3.63 12.14 0.37
C GLY A 3 3.46 10.62 0.27
N HIS A 4 4.59 9.90 0.38
CA HIS A 4 4.66 8.45 0.22
C HIS A 4 5.41 7.75 1.37
N GLU A 5 5.85 8.51 2.37
CA GLU A 5 6.44 8.03 3.61
C GLU A 5 5.56 8.51 4.77
N TYR A 6 4.92 7.57 5.47
CA TYR A 6 3.97 7.91 6.53
C TYR A 6 3.79 6.80 7.56
N VAL A 7 3.31 7.22 8.73
CA VAL A 7 2.84 6.37 9.83
C VAL A 7 1.51 6.93 10.32
N GLY A 8 0.61 6.08 10.77
CA GLY A 8 -0.68 6.49 11.30
C GLY A 8 -1.33 5.42 12.15
N GLU A 9 -2.57 5.69 12.54
CA GLU A 9 -3.42 4.77 13.27
C GLU A 9 -4.54 4.26 12.36
N VAL A 10 -4.86 2.97 12.45
CA VAL A 10 -6.00 2.39 11.73
C VAL A 10 -7.30 2.88 12.37
N VAL A 11 -8.04 3.75 11.67
CA VAL A 11 -9.34 4.28 12.13
C VAL A 11 -10.55 3.53 11.56
N GLY A 12 -10.34 2.62 10.61
CA GLY A 12 -11.40 1.83 9.99
C GLY A 12 -10.83 0.69 9.16
N ILE A 13 -11.60 -0.39 9.01
CA ILE A 13 -11.19 -1.61 8.30
C ILE A 13 -12.31 -2.11 7.38
N GLY A 14 -11.95 -2.69 6.23
CA GLY A 14 -12.88 -3.36 5.34
C GLY A 14 -13.25 -4.76 5.84
N GLN A 15 -14.38 -5.31 5.36
CA GLN A 15 -14.93 -6.59 5.82
C GLN A 15 -13.98 -7.78 5.64
N GLU A 16 -13.17 -7.76 4.57
CA GLU A 16 -12.21 -8.84 4.25
C GLU A 16 -10.82 -8.63 4.86
N VAL A 17 -10.60 -7.54 5.61
CA VAL A 17 -9.29 -7.26 6.22
C VAL A 17 -9.06 -8.20 7.40
N ARG A 18 -7.91 -8.89 7.40
CA ARG A 18 -7.46 -9.75 8.49
C ARG A 18 -6.09 -9.29 8.98
N GLY A 19 -5.79 -9.54 10.25
CA GLY A 19 -4.47 -9.26 10.85
C GLY A 19 -4.24 -7.81 11.29
N PHE A 20 -5.23 -6.93 11.17
CA PHE A 20 -5.21 -5.56 11.67
C PHE A 20 -6.42 -5.29 12.57
N LYS A 21 -6.25 -4.35 13.49
CA LYS A 21 -7.30 -3.85 14.40
C LYS A 21 -7.35 -2.34 14.34
N ILE A 22 -8.52 -1.80 14.66
CA ILE A 22 -8.67 -0.35 14.90
C ILE A 22 -7.78 0.03 16.09
N GLY A 23 -7.03 1.13 15.95
CA GLY A 23 -6.03 1.56 16.93
C GLY A 23 -4.60 1.08 16.65
N ASP A 24 -4.40 0.16 15.70
CA ASP A 24 -3.05 -0.29 15.36
C ASP A 24 -2.22 0.84 14.74
N ARG A 25 -0.99 1.02 15.24
CA ARG A 25 -0.01 1.92 14.64
C ARG A 25 0.68 1.23 13.47
N VAL A 26 0.52 1.78 12.27
CA VAL A 26 1.00 1.18 11.02
C VAL A 26 1.77 2.17 10.16
N SER A 27 2.71 1.66 9.38
CA SER A 27 3.28 2.36 8.21
C SER A 27 2.73 1.73 6.93
N GLY A 28 2.57 2.52 5.88
CA GLY A 28 2.03 2.06 4.60
C GLY A 28 3.12 1.75 3.57
N GLU A 29 2.96 0.66 2.82
CA GLU A 29 3.76 0.38 1.63
C GLU A 29 3.33 1.29 0.48
N GLY A 30 4.27 2.04 -0.09
CA GLY A 30 4.01 2.97 -1.19
C GLY A 30 3.83 2.30 -2.55
N HIS A 31 4.40 1.10 -2.76
CA HIS A 31 4.35 0.36 -4.02
C HIS A 31 3.23 -0.68 -4.02
N ILE A 32 2.06 -0.30 -4.51
CA ILE A 32 0.94 -1.24 -4.67
C ILE A 32 1.20 -2.08 -5.92
N THR A 33 1.56 -3.35 -5.72
CA THR A 33 1.83 -4.29 -6.81
C THR A 33 0.60 -5.17 -7.11
N CYS A 34 0.47 -5.66 -8.35
CA CYS A 34 -0.72 -6.40 -8.74
C CYS A 34 -0.85 -7.83 -8.18
N GLY A 35 0.20 -8.39 -7.57
CA GLY A 35 0.22 -9.76 -7.04
C GLY A 35 0.13 -10.91 -8.09
N HIS A 36 -0.29 -10.66 -9.32
CA HIS A 36 -0.63 -11.74 -10.27
C HIS A 36 0.20 -11.78 -11.56
N CYS A 37 1.04 -10.78 -11.85
CA CYS A 37 1.89 -10.79 -13.06
C CYS A 37 3.10 -11.74 -12.91
N ARG A 38 3.83 -12.00 -14.00
CA ARG A 38 5.04 -12.86 -14.00
C ARG A 38 6.04 -12.46 -12.91
N ASN A 39 6.30 -11.16 -12.76
CA ASN A 39 7.29 -10.66 -11.80
C ASN A 39 6.78 -10.82 -10.36
N CYS A 40 5.50 -10.53 -10.08
CA CYS A 40 4.91 -10.75 -8.75
C CYS A 40 4.92 -12.23 -8.35
N ARG A 41 4.49 -13.13 -9.24
CA ARG A 41 4.48 -14.58 -8.97
C ARG A 41 5.88 -15.16 -8.79
N ALA A 42 6.90 -14.54 -9.38
CA ALA A 42 8.31 -14.88 -9.19
C ALA A 42 8.94 -14.24 -7.95
N GLY A 43 8.16 -13.58 -7.08
CA GLY A 43 8.66 -12.87 -5.90
C GLY A 43 9.40 -11.56 -6.19
N ARG A 44 9.44 -11.13 -7.45
CA ARG A 44 10.11 -9.90 -7.92
C ARG A 44 9.10 -8.75 -8.02
N THR A 45 8.39 -8.48 -6.93
CA THR A 45 7.32 -7.49 -6.86
C THR A 45 7.77 -6.07 -7.21
N HIS A 46 9.02 -5.70 -6.89
CA HIS A 46 9.64 -4.42 -7.28
C HIS A 46 9.76 -4.23 -8.81
N LEU A 47 9.69 -5.31 -9.61
CA LEU A 47 9.63 -5.25 -11.07
C LEU A 47 8.19 -5.36 -11.60
N CYS A 48 7.17 -5.20 -10.75
CA CYS A 48 5.80 -5.26 -11.19
C CYS A 48 5.53 -4.15 -12.22
N ARG A 49 5.15 -4.55 -13.43
CA ARG A 49 4.85 -3.61 -14.52
C ARG A 49 3.55 -2.81 -14.31
N ASN A 50 2.76 -3.20 -13.32
CA ASN A 50 1.45 -2.61 -13.01
C ASN A 50 1.48 -1.89 -11.64
N THR A 51 2.66 -1.51 -11.14
CA THR A 51 2.78 -0.85 -9.83
C THR A 51 2.08 0.52 -9.84
N ILE A 52 1.30 0.77 -8.79
CA ILE A 52 0.71 2.09 -8.51
C ILE A 52 1.41 2.63 -7.26
N GLY A 53 1.91 3.86 -7.35
CA GLY A 53 2.64 4.55 -6.29
C GLY A 53 1.74 5.51 -5.52
N VAL A 54 1.49 5.21 -4.24
CA VAL A 54 0.80 6.14 -3.31
C VAL A 54 1.65 7.40 -3.18
N GLY A 55 1.06 8.58 -3.33
CA GLY A 55 1.78 9.86 -3.29
C GLY A 55 2.62 10.19 -4.52
N VAL A 56 2.59 9.33 -5.55
CA VAL A 56 3.31 9.52 -6.83
C VAL A 56 2.32 9.63 -7.98
N ASN A 57 1.56 8.57 -8.26
CA ASN A 57 0.56 8.49 -9.33
C ASN A 57 -0.87 8.26 -8.83
N ARG A 58 -1.05 8.19 -7.50
CA ARG A 58 -2.32 8.23 -6.76
C ARG A 58 -2.16 9.21 -5.58
N PRO A 59 -3.22 9.86 -5.07
CA PRO A 59 -3.12 10.70 -3.88
C PRO A 59 -2.40 9.99 -2.71
N GLY A 60 -1.50 10.74 -2.07
CA GLY A 60 -0.71 10.32 -0.92
C GLY A 60 -1.21 10.93 0.40
N CYS A 61 -0.29 11.07 1.36
CA CYS A 61 -0.62 11.30 2.77
C CYS A 61 -0.50 12.75 3.28
N PHE A 62 -0.03 13.72 2.48
CA PHE A 62 0.02 15.12 2.91
C PHE A 62 -1.34 15.78 2.73
N CYS A 63 -2.28 15.44 3.62
CA CYS A 63 -3.69 15.85 3.62
C CYS A 63 -4.05 16.85 4.73
#